data_AF-A0A2S8VYW8-F1
#
_entry.id   AF-A0A2S8VYW8-F1
#
_cell.length_a   1.000
_cell.length_b   1.000
_cell.length_c   1.000
_cell.angle_alpha   90.00
_cell.angle_beta   90.00
_cell.angle_gamma   90.00
#
_symmetry.space_group_name_H-M   'P 1'
#
loop_
_entity.id
_entity.type
_entity.pdbx_description
1 polymer ?
#
loop_
_entity_poly.entity_id
_entity_poly.type
_entity_poly.pdbx_seq_one_letter_code
_entity_poly.pdbx_strand_id
1 'polypeptide(L)'
;MNNKKLMVKLNDLYTQFLATREQSRRVIMQSGIIRRAFGVKEYEIGKPVKDYERKLVLSDDDIREEFNERISFWNWAKKENDMDRAKEFENIVHYFIDAVRFFNENLAEEFQKSVTFE
;
A
#
# COMPACT_ATOMS: atom_id res chain seq x y z
N MET A 1 10.34 -3.02 -12.52
CA MET A 1 10.93 -2.30 -11.38
C MET A 1 12.34 -2.81 -11.08
N ASN A 2 13.31 -1.93 -10.87
CA ASN A 2 14.64 -2.32 -10.39
C ASN A 2 14.52 -2.96 -8.98
N ASN A 3 14.97 -4.21 -8.83
CA ASN A 3 14.84 -4.97 -7.57
C ASN A 3 15.60 -4.29 -6.42
N LYS A 4 16.73 -3.64 -6.68
CA LYS A 4 17.49 -2.94 -5.65
C LYS A 4 16.67 -1.79 -5.05
N LYS A 5 16.06 -0.97 -5.90
CA LYS A 5 15.17 0.13 -5.48
C LYS A 5 13.96 -0.39 -4.70
N LEU A 6 13.33 -1.46 -5.18
CA LEU A 6 12.20 -2.12 -4.51
C LEU A 6 12.56 -2.60 -3.10
N MET A 7 13.65 -3.35 -2.97
CA MET A 7 14.07 -3.93 -1.69
C MET A 7 14.55 -2.86 -0.70
N VAL A 8 15.17 -1.77 -1.17
CA VAL A 8 15.49 -0.60 -0.31
C VAL A 8 14.20 -0.03 0.28
N LYS A 9 13.18 0.27 -0.55
CA LYS A 9 11.90 0.78 -0.06
C LYS A 9 11.24 -0.16 0.97
N LEU A 10 11.28 -1.47 0.73
CA LEU A 10 10.73 -2.45 1.66
C LEU A 10 11.53 -2.53 2.96
N ASN A 11 12.86 -2.58 2.90
CA ASN A 11 13.71 -2.58 4.10
C ASN A 11 13.51 -1.30 4.93
N ASP A 12 13.39 -0.14 4.27
CA ASP A 12 13.11 1.13 4.94
C ASP A 12 11.77 1.10 5.67
N LEU A 13 10.72 0.52 5.06
CA LEU A 13 9.42 0.36 5.72
C LEU A 13 9.50 -0.58 6.92
N TYR A 14 10.22 -1.69 6.81
CA TYR A 14 10.32 -2.70 7.87
C TYR A 14 11.21 -2.29 9.04
N THR A 15 12.17 -1.39 8.82
CA THR A 15 13.12 -0.93 9.84
C THR A 15 12.72 0.41 10.48
N GLN A 16 11.64 1.03 9.99
CA GLN A 16 11.10 2.24 10.59
C GLN A 16 10.69 2.00 12.05
N PHE A 17 11.06 2.93 12.92
CA PHE A 17 10.56 2.95 14.28
C PHE A 17 9.06 3.30 14.30
N LEU A 18 8.26 2.44 14.94
CA LEU A 18 6.80 2.56 15.00
C LEU A 18 6.38 2.92 16.42
N ALA A 19 6.18 4.21 16.67
CA ALA A 19 5.74 4.74 17.96
C ALA A 19 4.21 4.72 18.12
N THR A 20 3.47 4.79 17.00
CA THR A 20 2.01 4.92 17.01
C THR A 20 1.32 3.84 16.19
N ARG A 21 0.04 3.58 16.52
CA ARG A 21 -0.81 2.66 15.76
C ARG A 21 -0.97 3.09 14.31
N GLU A 22 -1.03 4.40 14.06
CA GLU A 22 -1.11 4.97 12.71
C GLU A 22 0.14 4.66 11.89
N GLN A 23 1.34 4.85 12.47
CA GLN A 23 2.59 4.50 11.81
C GLN A 23 2.66 3.02 11.48
N SER A 24 2.23 2.15 12.40
CA SER A 24 2.17 0.71 12.18
C SER A 24 1.22 0.36 11.02
N ARG A 25 0.01 0.93 10.99
CA ARG A 25 -0.95 0.73 9.90
C ARG A 25 -0.41 1.19 8.55
N ARG A 26 0.24 2.36 8.50
CA ARG A 26 0.88 2.86 7.28
C ARG A 26 1.90 1.85 6.76
N VAL A 27 2.82 1.41 7.62
CA VAL A 27 3.88 0.47 7.22
C VAL A 27 3.29 -0.87 6.76
N ILE A 28 2.34 -1.43 7.51
CA ILE A 28 1.67 -2.69 7.14
C ILE A 28 0.99 -2.56 5.77
N MET A 29 0.24 -1.49 5.55
CA MET A 29 -0.48 -1.31 4.29
C MET A 29 0.50 -1.14 3.13
N GLN A 30 1.45 -0.21 3.25
CA GLN A 30 2.40 0.09 2.17
C GLN A 30 3.28 -1.10 1.84
N SER A 31 3.86 -1.76 2.85
CA SER A 31 4.70 -2.93 2.63
C SER A 31 3.90 -4.11 2.07
N GLY A 32 2.66 -4.31 2.53
CA GLY A 32 1.80 -5.41 2.12
C GLY A 32 1.50 -5.39 0.62
N ILE A 33 0.99 -4.26 0.10
CA ILE A 33 0.67 -4.16 -1.33
C ILE A 33 1.92 -4.16 -2.21
N ILE A 34 3.01 -3.48 -1.80
CA ILE A 34 4.27 -3.50 -2.57
C ILE A 34 4.83 -4.92 -2.67
N ARG A 35 4.82 -5.68 -1.56
CA ARG A 35 5.30 -7.06 -1.56
C ARG A 35 4.45 -7.96 -2.44
N ARG A 36 3.11 -7.88 -2.33
CA ARG A 36 2.21 -8.68 -3.17
C ARG A 36 2.35 -8.33 -4.63
N ALA A 37 2.38 -7.03 -4.97
CA ALA A 37 2.54 -6.53 -6.33
C ALA A 37 3.76 -7.10 -7.05
N PHE A 38 4.86 -7.35 -6.32
CA PHE A 38 6.10 -7.89 -6.89
C PHE A 38 6.42 -9.34 -6.45
N GLY A 39 5.49 -10.02 -5.76
CA GLY A 39 5.70 -11.37 -5.26
C GLY A 39 6.87 -11.52 -4.27
N VAL A 40 7.25 -10.45 -3.55
CA VAL A 40 8.36 -10.48 -2.58
C VAL A 40 8.01 -11.33 -1.37
N LYS A 41 8.79 -12.39 -1.12
CA LYS A 41 8.59 -13.28 0.02
C LYS A 41 9.18 -12.68 1.29
N GLU A 42 8.61 -13.00 2.44
CA GLU A 42 9.05 -12.46 3.74
C GLU A 42 10.54 -12.71 3.99
N TYR A 43 11.02 -13.91 3.65
CA TYR A 43 12.41 -14.30 3.87
C TYR A 43 13.42 -13.53 3.01
N GLU A 44 12.98 -12.73 2.02
CA GLU A 44 13.86 -11.89 1.20
C GLU A 44 14.19 -10.56 1.90
N ILE A 45 13.35 -10.12 2.85
CA ILE A 45 13.54 -8.87 3.59
C ILE A 45 14.79 -8.98 4.47
N GLY A 46 15.60 -7.92 4.50
CA GLY A 46 16.87 -7.88 5.26
C GLY A 46 18.02 -8.72 4.70
N LYS A 47 17.84 -9.43 3.58
CA LYS A 47 18.92 -10.19 2.92
C LYS A 47 19.73 -9.33 1.93
N PRO A 48 20.95 -9.77 1.56
CA PRO A 48 21.71 -9.14 0.48
C PRO A 48 20.88 -9.04 -0.81
N VAL A 49 20.78 -7.82 -1.32
CA VAL A 49 19.92 -7.50 -2.45
C VAL A 49 20.66 -7.71 -3.77
N LYS A 50 20.12 -8.58 -4.62
CA LYS A 50 20.62 -8.78 -5.99
C LYS A 50 20.06 -7.70 -6.92
N ASP A 51 20.87 -7.24 -7.88
CA ASP A 51 20.45 -6.28 -8.89
C ASP A 51 19.90 -7.02 -10.11
N TYR A 52 18.60 -6.86 -10.34
CA TYR A 52 17.89 -7.41 -11.50
C TYR A 52 16.55 -6.69 -11.68
N GLU A 53 15.94 -6.88 -12.84
CA GLU A 53 14.61 -6.34 -13.11
C GLU A 53 13.52 -7.28 -12.56
N ARG A 54 12.74 -6.80 -11.60
CA ARG A 54 11.60 -7.54 -11.04
C ARG A 54 10.31 -7.11 -11.73
N LYS A 55 9.55 -8.10 -12.20
CA LYS A 55 8.25 -7.90 -12.84
C LYS A 55 7.14 -7.77 -11.80
N LEU A 56 6.11 -6.99 -12.13
CA LEU A 56 4.85 -7.02 -11.40
C LEU A 56 4.20 -8.40 -11.60
N VAL A 57 3.67 -8.93 -10.50
CA VAL A 57 2.93 -10.19 -10.41
C VAL A 57 1.43 -9.93 -10.36
N LEU A 58 1.01 -8.86 -9.66
CA LEU A 58 -0.37 -8.41 -9.69
C LEU A 58 -0.66 -7.63 -10.97
N SER A 59 -1.82 -7.89 -11.56
CA SER A 59 -2.38 -7.05 -12.61
C SER A 59 -2.95 -5.76 -12.03
N ASP A 60 -3.16 -4.77 -12.90
CA ASP A 60 -3.84 -3.53 -12.49
C ASP A 60 -5.26 -3.83 -11.96
N ASP A 61 -5.95 -4.84 -12.51
CA ASP A 61 -7.30 -5.22 -12.06
C ASP A 61 -7.28 -5.83 -10.66
N ASP A 62 -6.28 -6.66 -10.32
CA ASP A 62 -6.10 -7.17 -8.95
C ASP A 62 -5.89 -6.01 -7.96
N ILE A 63 -5.11 -5.00 -8.37
CA ILE A 63 -4.83 -3.83 -7.54
C ILE A 63 -6.10 -2.97 -7.39
N ARG A 64 -6.91 -2.82 -8.45
CA ARG A 64 -8.21 -2.14 -8.40
C ARG A 64 -9.20 -2.86 -7.49
N GLU A 65 -9.27 -4.18 -7.55
CA GLU A 65 -10.13 -4.98 -6.68
C GLU A 65 -9.75 -4.74 -5.22
N GLU A 66 -8.46 -4.84 -4.89
CA GLU A 66 -8.00 -4.52 -3.55
C GLU A 66 -8.39 -3.09 -3.15
N PHE A 67 -8.12 -2.09 -3.99
CA PHE A 67 -8.51 -0.70 -3.72
C PHE A 67 -10.01 -0.55 -3.40
N ASN A 68 -10.86 -1.15 -4.23
CA ASN A 68 -12.31 -1.10 -4.07
C ASN A 68 -12.79 -1.72 -2.75
N GLU A 69 -12.14 -2.79 -2.28
CA GLU A 69 -12.44 -3.35 -0.95
C GLU A 69 -12.16 -2.31 0.15
N ARG A 70 -11.05 -1.58 0.10
CA ARG A 70 -10.69 -0.57 1.12
C ARG A 70 -11.69 0.59 1.10
N ILE A 71 -12.11 1.02 -0.10
CA ILE A 71 -13.18 2.00 -0.27
C ILE A 71 -14.51 1.50 0.31
N SER A 72 -14.82 0.22 0.13
CA SER A 72 -16.06 -0.36 0.66
C SER A 72 -16.12 -0.30 2.19
N PHE A 73 -15.00 -0.59 2.88
CA PHE A 73 -14.89 -0.46 4.34
C PHE A 73 -15.03 0.99 4.79
N TRP A 74 -14.41 1.93 4.08
CA TRP A 74 -14.54 3.36 4.39
C TRP A 74 -15.99 3.83 4.27
N ASN A 75 -16.65 3.51 3.15
CA ASN A 75 -18.05 3.85 2.93
C ASN A 75 -18.99 3.17 3.93
N TRP A 76 -18.70 1.94 4.33
CA TRP A 76 -19.45 1.25 5.37
C TRP A 76 -19.37 1.99 6.71
N ALA A 77 -18.17 2.38 7.16
CA ALA A 77 -18.02 3.14 8.40
C ALA A 77 -18.75 4.49 8.37
N LYS A 78 -18.71 5.20 7.21
CA LYS A 78 -19.51 6.44 7.02
C LYS A 78 -21.01 6.17 7.15
N LYS A 79 -21.52 5.07 6.58
CA LYS A 79 -22.94 4.70 6.65
C LYS A 79 -23.40 4.37 8.07
N GLU A 80 -22.54 3.72 8.86
CA GLU A 80 -22.81 3.42 10.27
C GLU A 80 -22.60 4.64 11.21
N ASN A 81 -22.21 5.80 10.65
CA ASN A 81 -21.85 7.00 11.40
C ASN A 81 -20.73 6.76 12.44
N ASP A 82 -19.87 5.76 12.20
CA ASP A 82 -18.68 5.47 13.00
C ASP A 82 -17.51 6.31 12.47
N MET A 83 -17.49 7.58 12.87
CA MET A 83 -16.56 8.58 12.31
C MET A 83 -15.10 8.30 12.66
N ASP A 84 -14.83 7.72 13.84
CA ASP A 84 -13.48 7.31 14.22
C ASP A 84 -12.96 6.25 13.25
N ARG A 85 -13.77 5.21 13.01
CA ARG A 85 -13.41 4.14 12.07
C ARG A 85 -13.37 4.64 10.62
N ALA A 86 -14.25 5.57 10.24
CA ALA A 86 -14.22 6.18 8.92
C ALA A 86 -12.87 6.88 8.69
N LYS A 87 -12.35 7.61 9.68
CA LYS A 87 -11.04 8.26 9.59
C LYS A 87 -9.89 7.24 9.50
N GLU A 88 -9.98 6.14 10.25
CA GLU A 88 -8.99 5.06 10.16
C GLU A 88 -8.95 4.43 8.75
N PHE A 89 -10.11 4.18 8.14
CA PHE A 89 -10.18 3.60 6.79
C PHE A 89 -9.76 4.60 5.72
N GLU A 90 -10.11 5.88 5.86
CA GLU A 90 -9.62 6.95 4.99
C GLU A 90 -8.08 6.96 4.94
N ASN A 91 -7.43 6.92 6.11
CA ASN A 91 -5.96 6.85 6.19
C ASN A 91 -5.41 5.59 5.50
N ILE A 92 -6.08 4.44 5.63
CA ILE A 92 -5.67 3.20 4.95
C ILE A 92 -5.75 3.36 3.43
N VAL A 93 -6.80 4.00 2.91
CA VAL A 93 -6.95 4.30 1.48
C VAL A 93 -5.80 5.20 1.00
N HIS A 94 -5.47 6.26 1.75
CA HIS A 94 -4.32 7.11 1.44
C HIS A 94 -3.01 6.32 1.39
N TYR A 95 -2.74 5.50 2.41
CA TYR A 95 -1.50 4.71 2.45
C TYR A 95 -1.43 3.69 1.30
N PHE A 96 -2.58 3.13 0.89
CA PHE A 96 -2.66 2.26 -0.27
C PHE A 96 -2.29 3.00 -1.57
N ILE A 97 -2.88 4.18 -1.80
CA ILE A 97 -2.58 5.02 -2.97
C ILE A 97 -1.10 5.38 -3.03
N ASP A 98 -0.52 5.82 -1.91
CA ASP A 98 0.91 6.14 -1.81
C ASP A 98 1.81 4.94 -2.14
N ALA A 99 1.40 3.75 -1.72
CA ALA A 99 2.13 2.53 -2.01
C ALA A 99 2.06 2.16 -3.49
N VAL A 100 0.88 2.29 -4.12
CA VAL A 100 0.71 2.05 -5.56
C VAL A 100 1.52 3.06 -6.36
N ARG A 101 1.55 4.34 -5.94
CA ARG A 101 2.31 5.40 -6.62
C ARG A 101 3.79 5.09 -6.74
N PHE A 102 4.36 4.32 -5.80
CA PHE A 102 5.74 3.89 -5.86
C PHE A 102 6.08 3.04 -7.10
N PHE A 103 5.10 2.31 -7.65
CA PHE A 103 5.33 1.37 -8.76
C PHE A 103 4.39 1.50 -9.95
N ASN A 104 3.25 2.19 -9.81
CA ASN A 104 2.32 2.50 -10.88
C ASN A 104 1.68 3.88 -10.61
N GLU A 105 2.33 4.93 -11.09
CA GLU A 105 1.91 6.32 -10.87
C GLU A 105 0.53 6.62 -11.50
N ASN A 106 0.31 6.15 -12.73
CA ASN A 106 -0.96 6.36 -13.44
C ASN A 106 -2.15 5.76 -12.68
N LEU A 107 -2.01 4.53 -12.17
CA LEU A 107 -3.06 3.88 -11.40
C LEU A 107 -3.29 4.57 -10.05
N ALA A 108 -2.23 5.05 -9.41
CA ALA A 108 -2.36 5.83 -8.17
C ALA A 108 -3.08 7.16 -8.40
N GLU A 109 -2.84 7.83 -9.53
CA GLU A 109 -3.58 9.04 -9.90
C GLU A 109 -5.05 8.76 -10.20
N GLU A 110 -5.35 7.64 -10.88
CA GLU A 110 -6.72 7.16 -11.09
C GLU A 110 -7.45 6.99 -9.75
N PHE A 111 -6.82 6.31 -8.80
CA PHE A 111 -7.36 6.15 -7.45
C PHE A 111 -7.51 7.45 -6.69
N GLN A 112 -6.51 8.34 -6.77
CA GLN A 112 -6.55 9.63 -6.09
C GLN A 112 -7.70 10.52 -6.61
N LYS A 113 -8.05 10.41 -7.90
CA LYS A 113 -9.18 11.14 -8.51
C LYS A 113 -10.53 10.54 -8.17
N SER A 114 -10.60 9.23 -7.89
CA SER A 114 -11.85 8.54 -7.56
C SER A 114 -12.30 8.74 -6.11
N VAL A 115 -11.45 9.34 -5.27
CA VAL A 115 -11.75 9.66 -3.86
C VAL A 115 -11.73 11.16 -3.64
N THR A 116 -12.74 11.66 -2.94
CA THR A 116 -12.72 13.00 -2.36
C THR A 116 -12.55 12.83 -0.86
N PHE A 117 -11.37 13.21 -0.36
CA PHE A 117 -11.09 13.25 1.07
C PHE A 117 -11.72 14.52 1.63
N GLU A 118 -12.50 14.39 2.70
CA GLU A 118 -13.26 15.47 3.36
C GLU A 118 -12.50 16.05 4.55
#